data_AF-A0A8S4RI17-F1
#
_entry.id   AF-A0A8S4RI17-F1
#
_cell.length_a   1.000
_cell.length_b   1.000
_cell.length_c   1.000
_cell.angle_alpha   90.00
_cell.angle_beta   90.00
_cell.angle_gamma   90.00
#
_symmetry.space_group_name_H-M   'P 1'
#
loop_
_entity.id
_entity.type
_entity.pdbx_description
1 polymer ?
#
loop_
_entity_poly.entity_id
_entity_poly.type
_entity_poly.pdbx_seq_one_letter_code
_entity_poly.pdbx_strand_id
1 'polypeptide(L)'
;MTLSEYTHLKQQIVLNLGKSDNRHLLLKLKEFYKDDIDSERKYEQVNTIGQLLKILEIRDVLSEDDIGPLKEIARRLNNNELLQRISDYEISHVPREYVNYYALENKLPAFNKEKTETGVNNQFFIPQDKTQRIKDTIIEEIGRYWRDLARNLKIREIVIEDIDSKHQALSEKAKDILDTYFERCDKQRWFYTLCEALEKSRRKDLCRSIQEIMVMNI
;
A
#
# COMPACT_ATOMS: atom_id res chain seq x y z
N MET A 1 13.25 -5.96 -0.51
CA MET A 1 12.03 -5.97 0.32
C MET A 1 12.22 -7.04 1.38
N THR A 2 12.51 -6.64 2.62
CA THR A 2 12.48 -7.56 3.76
C THR A 2 11.02 -7.89 4.06
N LEU A 3 10.67 -9.18 4.09
CA LEU A 3 9.34 -9.61 4.53
C LEU A 3 9.16 -9.24 6.01
N SER A 4 7.99 -8.74 6.39
CA SER A 4 7.63 -8.51 7.80
C SER A 4 7.76 -9.81 8.59
N GLU A 5 8.21 -9.75 9.85
CA GLU A 5 8.39 -10.93 10.71
C GLU A 5 7.07 -11.71 10.85
N TYR A 6 5.93 -11.01 10.91
CA TYR A 6 4.59 -11.59 10.84
C TYR A 6 4.37 -12.42 9.57
N THR A 7 4.80 -11.91 8.42
CA THR A 7 4.66 -12.63 7.15
C THR A 7 5.54 -13.89 7.13
N HIS A 8 6.70 -13.84 7.78
CA HIS A 8 7.58 -15.00 7.92
C HIS A 8 6.93 -16.08 8.81
N LEU A 9 6.36 -15.69 9.96
CA LEU A 9 5.62 -16.60 10.85
C LEU A 9 4.45 -17.28 10.14
N LYS A 10 3.65 -16.50 9.40
CA LYS A 10 2.53 -17.01 8.61
C LYS A 10 3.00 -18.01 7.56
N GLN A 11 4.06 -17.71 6.82
CA GLN A 11 4.63 -18.62 5.83
C GLN A 11 5.14 -19.91 6.47
N GLN A 12 5.80 -19.84 7.63
CA GLN A 12 6.25 -21.03 8.35
C GLN A 12 5.09 -21.92 8.82
N ILE A 13 3.98 -21.34 9.28
CA ILE A 13 2.78 -22.09 9.66
C ILE A 13 2.18 -22.79 8.44
N VAL A 14 2.03 -22.07 7.31
CA VAL A 14 1.49 -22.65 6.06
C VAL A 14 2.39 -23.77 5.55
N LEU A 15 3.71 -23.60 5.58
CA LEU A 15 4.68 -24.62 5.13
C LEU A 15 4.68 -25.85 6.04
N ASN A 16 4.62 -25.67 7.36
CA ASN A 16 4.56 -26.80 8.29
C ASN A 16 3.24 -27.57 8.19
N LEU A 17 2.14 -26.88 7.94
CA LEU A 17 0.83 -27.49 7.71
C LEU A 17 0.67 -28.13 6.34
N GLY A 18 1.41 -27.67 5.32
CA GLY A 18 1.43 -28.29 4.00
C GLY A 18 2.25 -29.59 3.94
N LYS A 19 3.17 -29.80 4.90
CA LYS A 19 4.02 -31.00 4.99
C LYS A 19 3.37 -32.18 5.70
N SER A 20 2.40 -31.93 6.57
CA SER A 20 1.70 -32.96 7.34
C SER A 20 0.25 -33.04 6.86
N ASP A 21 -0.29 -34.25 6.69
CA ASP A 21 -1.66 -34.48 6.16
C ASP A 21 -2.74 -34.10 7.21
N ASN A 22 -2.78 -32.81 7.56
CA ASN A 22 -3.49 -32.24 8.70
C ASN A 22 -4.93 -31.84 8.34
N ARG A 23 -5.58 -32.57 7.43
CA ARG A 23 -6.96 -32.30 6.98
C ARG A 23 -7.95 -32.29 8.15
N HIS A 24 -7.78 -33.20 9.10
CA HIS A 24 -8.60 -33.27 10.31
C HIS A 24 -8.40 -32.04 11.22
N LEU A 25 -7.19 -31.50 11.28
CA LEU A 25 -6.87 -30.29 12.04
C LEU A 25 -7.47 -29.05 11.37
N LEU A 26 -7.48 -29.00 10.02
CA LEU A 26 -8.17 -27.96 9.26
C LEU A 26 -9.68 -27.98 9.52
N LEU A 27 -10.32 -29.14 9.56
CA LEU A 27 -11.75 -29.25 9.87
C LEU A 27 -12.06 -28.75 11.28
N LYS A 28 -11.26 -29.13 12.27
CA LYS A 28 -11.40 -28.62 13.65
C LYS A 28 -11.19 -27.11 13.76
N LEU A 29 -10.26 -26.55 12.98
CA LEU A 29 -10.04 -25.10 12.94
C LEU A 29 -11.18 -24.37 12.23
N LYS A 30 -11.69 -24.92 11.13
CA LYS A 30 -12.86 -24.39 10.44
C LYS A 30 -14.06 -24.30 11.36
N GLU A 31 -14.34 -25.38 12.09
CA GLU A 31 -15.45 -25.45 13.04
C GLU A 31 -15.27 -24.45 14.18
N PHE A 32 -14.04 -24.31 14.69
CA PHE A 32 -13.73 -23.34 15.74
C PHE A 32 -13.90 -21.88 15.30
N TYR A 33 -13.47 -21.54 14.08
CA TYR A 33 -13.61 -20.19 13.51
C TYR A 33 -14.90 -20.03 12.69
N LYS A 34 -15.90 -20.90 12.85
CA LYS A 34 -17.13 -20.85 12.06
C LYS A 34 -17.87 -19.53 12.27
N ASP A 35 -17.94 -19.09 13.51
CA ASP A 35 -18.60 -17.84 13.91
C ASP A 35 -17.85 -16.62 13.34
N ASP A 36 -16.51 -16.67 13.28
CA ASP A 36 -15.68 -15.59 12.72
C ASP A 36 -15.71 -15.52 11.18
N ILE A 37 -15.95 -16.64 10.50
CA ILE A 37 -16.11 -16.67 9.04
C ILE A 37 -17.43 -16.00 8.63
N ASP A 38 -18.47 -16.19 9.44
CA ASP A 38 -19.83 -15.62 9.29
C ASP A 38 -20.38 -15.77 7.86
N SER A 39 -20.02 -16.85 7.18
CA SER A 39 -20.39 -17.10 5.79
C SER A 39 -20.27 -18.57 5.43
N GLU A 40 -21.41 -19.23 5.30
CA GLU A 40 -21.53 -20.65 4.95
C GLU A 40 -20.86 -20.97 3.59
N ARG A 41 -20.99 -20.07 2.62
CA ARG A 41 -20.31 -20.20 1.31
C ARG A 41 -18.78 -20.12 1.42
N LYS A 42 -18.25 -19.20 2.23
CA LYS A 42 -16.80 -19.10 2.44
C LYS A 42 -16.27 -20.26 3.27
N TYR A 43 -17.06 -20.72 4.24
CA TYR A 43 -16.77 -21.90 5.07
C TYR A 43 -16.55 -23.16 4.22
N GLU A 44 -17.39 -23.38 3.21
CA GLU A 44 -17.24 -24.49 2.26
C GLU A 44 -16.02 -24.33 1.33
N GLN A 45 -15.74 -23.11 0.87
CA GLN A 45 -14.66 -22.85 -0.10
C GLN A 45 -13.24 -22.95 0.48
N VAL A 46 -13.08 -22.87 1.81
CA VAL A 46 -11.77 -23.03 2.46
C VAL A 46 -11.33 -24.49 2.33
N ASN A 47 -10.29 -24.78 1.56
CA ASN A 47 -9.74 -26.13 1.44
C ASN A 47 -8.32 -26.22 1.96
N THR A 48 -7.71 -25.09 2.33
CA THR A 48 -6.35 -25.01 2.86
C THR A 48 -6.28 -24.06 4.05
N ILE A 49 -5.28 -24.26 4.92
CA ILE A 49 -5.04 -23.33 6.04
C ILE A 49 -4.71 -21.92 5.56
N GLY A 50 -4.01 -21.80 4.43
CA GLY A 50 -3.68 -20.49 3.87
C GLY A 50 -4.93 -19.68 3.51
N GLN A 51 -5.97 -20.37 3.03
CA GLN A 51 -7.28 -19.76 2.78
C GLN A 51 -8.00 -19.39 4.08
N LEU A 52 -7.94 -20.23 5.11
CA LEU A 52 -8.49 -19.92 6.43
C LEU A 52 -7.84 -18.67 7.03
N LEU A 53 -6.51 -18.62 7.07
CA LEU A 53 -5.74 -17.48 7.59
C LEU A 53 -6.07 -16.19 6.84
N LYS A 54 -6.21 -16.27 5.51
CA LYS A 54 -6.59 -15.09 4.70
C LYS A 54 -7.99 -14.59 5.03
N ILE A 55 -8.93 -15.46 5.34
CA ILE A 55 -10.28 -15.05 5.74
C ILE A 55 -10.24 -14.38 7.12
N LEU A 56 -9.50 -14.96 8.07
CA LEU A 56 -9.32 -14.37 9.39
C LEU A 56 -8.70 -12.98 9.31
N GLU A 57 -7.74 -12.77 8.39
CA GLU A 57 -7.18 -11.43 8.11
C GLU A 57 -8.21 -10.46 7.53
N ILE A 58 -9.05 -10.92 6.59
CA ILE A 58 -10.10 -10.05 6.00
C ILE A 58 -11.16 -9.66 7.05
N ARG A 59 -11.35 -10.49 8.07
CA ARG A 59 -12.31 -10.27 9.17
C ARG A 59 -11.71 -9.51 10.35
N ASP A 60 -10.45 -9.08 10.25
CA ASP A 60 -9.72 -8.38 11.32
C ASP A 60 -9.58 -9.21 12.62
N VAL A 61 -9.77 -10.53 12.53
CA VAL A 61 -9.58 -11.48 13.63
C VAL A 61 -8.10 -11.90 13.74
N LEU A 62 -7.37 -11.79 12.62
CA LEU A 62 -5.95 -12.06 12.54
C LEU A 62 -5.24 -10.84 11.95
N SER A 63 -4.35 -10.20 12.70
CA SER A 63 -3.57 -9.06 12.24
C SER A 63 -2.12 -9.14 12.73
N GLU A 64 -1.29 -8.18 12.33
CA GLU A 64 0.07 -8.06 12.88
C GLU A 64 0.05 -7.77 14.40
N ASP A 65 -1.02 -7.13 14.88
CA ASP A 65 -1.23 -6.77 16.29
C ASP A 65 -2.00 -7.87 17.06
N ASP A 66 -2.88 -8.60 16.38
CA ASP A 66 -3.61 -9.74 16.95
C ASP A 66 -3.21 -11.06 16.27
N ILE A 67 -2.17 -11.67 16.82
CA ILE A 67 -1.63 -12.97 16.40
C ILE A 67 -2.26 -14.15 17.16
N GLY A 68 -3.32 -13.92 17.95
CA GLY A 68 -4.03 -14.94 18.72
C GLY A 68 -4.37 -16.20 17.89
N PRO A 69 -4.90 -16.05 16.66
CA PRO A 69 -5.20 -17.19 15.82
C PRO A 69 -3.98 -18.02 15.40
N LEU A 70 -2.81 -17.39 15.20
CA LEU A 70 -1.57 -18.10 14.88
C LEU A 70 -1.09 -18.94 16.07
N LYS A 71 -1.21 -18.41 17.29
CA LYS A 71 -0.85 -19.10 18.53
C LYS A 71 -1.72 -20.33 18.76
N GLU A 72 -3.02 -20.23 18.53
CA GLU A 72 -3.96 -21.35 18.67
C GLU A 72 -3.72 -22.44 17.61
N ILE A 73 -3.40 -22.05 16.37
CA ILE A 73 -3.00 -22.99 15.32
C ILE A 73 -1.70 -23.71 15.69
N ALA A 74 -0.69 -22.98 16.17
CA ALA A 74 0.59 -23.56 16.61
C ALA A 74 0.42 -24.50 17.82
N ARG A 75 -0.46 -24.15 18.75
CA ARG A 75 -0.83 -24.98 19.91
C ARG A 75 -1.44 -26.30 19.47
N ARG A 76 -2.41 -26.28 18.56
CA ARG A 76 -3.05 -27.49 18.03
C ARG A 76 -2.09 -28.37 17.22
N LEU A 77 -1.03 -27.77 16.67
CA LEU A 77 0.04 -28.49 15.97
C LEU A 77 1.09 -29.12 16.90
N ASN A 78 1.03 -28.85 18.22
CA ASN A 78 2.05 -29.24 19.19
C ASN A 78 3.48 -28.82 18.76
N ASN A 79 3.61 -27.73 17.99
CA ASN A 79 4.92 -27.27 17.52
C ASN A 79 5.46 -26.21 18.48
N ASN A 80 6.27 -26.68 19.43
CA ASN A 80 6.86 -25.84 20.48
C ASN A 80 7.81 -24.77 19.92
N GLU A 81 8.51 -25.03 18.81
CA GLU A 81 9.40 -24.04 18.18
C GLU A 81 8.59 -22.88 17.57
N LEU A 82 7.48 -23.18 16.90
CA LEU A 82 6.58 -22.15 16.37
C LEU A 82 5.90 -21.37 17.50
N LEU A 83 5.44 -22.05 18.55
CA LEU A 83 4.84 -21.40 19.71
C LEU A 83 5.79 -20.41 20.38
N GLN A 84 7.07 -20.79 20.51
CA GLN A 84 8.08 -19.91 21.08
C GLN A 84 8.30 -18.67 20.20
N ARG A 85 8.49 -18.85 18.88
CA ARG A 85 8.63 -17.71 17.95
C ARG A 85 7.43 -16.78 17.93
N ILE A 86 6.21 -17.31 18.02
CA ILE A 86 4.98 -16.51 18.08
C ILE A 86 4.91 -15.73 19.40
N SER A 87 5.32 -16.34 20.51
CA SER A 87 5.35 -15.68 21.82
C SER A 87 6.43 -14.61 21.89
N ASP A 88 7.60 -14.86 21.31
CA ASP A 88 8.68 -13.88 21.21
C ASP A 88 8.25 -12.67 20.38
N TYR A 89 7.52 -12.91 19.28
CA TYR A 89 6.90 -11.86 18.47
C TYR A 89 5.84 -11.08 19.25
N GLU A 90 4.98 -11.74 20.03
CA GLU A 90 3.98 -11.06 20.89
C GLU A 90 4.64 -10.11 21.90
N ILE A 91 5.83 -10.47 22.41
CA ILE A 91 6.58 -9.67 23.40
C ILE A 91 7.34 -8.52 22.73
N SER A 92 7.90 -8.74 21.54
CA SER A 92 8.68 -7.73 20.81
C SER A 92 7.81 -6.78 19.98
N HIS A 93 6.59 -7.19 19.64
CA HIS A 93 5.70 -6.43 18.78
C HIS A 93 5.16 -5.20 19.52
N VAL A 94 5.52 -4.03 18.99
CA VAL A 94 4.92 -2.76 19.41
C VAL A 94 3.68 -2.54 18.55
N PRO A 95 2.47 -2.51 19.13
CA PRO A 95 1.25 -2.31 18.38
C PRO A 95 1.37 -1.06 17.52
N ARG A 96 1.06 -1.18 16.23
CA ARG A 96 1.03 0.00 15.36
C ARG A 96 -0.17 0.85 15.76
N GLU A 97 0.09 1.97 16.42
CA GLU A 97 -0.93 2.99 16.63
C GLU A 97 -1.36 3.55 15.28
N TYR A 98 -2.50 3.07 14.77
CA TYR A 98 -3.16 3.68 13.63
C TYR A 98 -3.80 5.00 14.07
N VAL A 99 -3.02 6.08 13.99
CA VAL A 99 -3.53 7.43 14.24
C VAL A 99 -4.54 7.79 13.15
N ASN A 100 -5.81 7.88 13.53
CA ASN A 100 -6.86 8.38 12.64
C ASN A 100 -6.70 9.90 12.48
N TYR A 101 -5.98 10.33 11.44
CA TYR A 101 -5.74 11.76 11.15
C TYR A 101 -7.03 12.57 10.95
N TYR A 102 -8.12 11.94 10.48
CA TYR A 102 -9.41 12.61 10.32
C TYR A 102 -10.13 12.88 11.64
N ALA A 103 -9.83 12.10 12.69
CA ALA A 103 -10.35 12.35 14.03
C ALA A 103 -9.59 13.51 14.74
N LEU A 104 -8.37 13.83 14.27
CA LEU A 104 -7.54 14.89 14.83
C LEU A 104 -7.97 16.30 14.37
N GLU A 105 -8.49 16.42 13.14
CA GLU A 105 -8.90 17.71 12.55
C GLU A 105 -10.10 18.37 13.27
N ASN A 106 -10.90 17.61 14.03
CA ASN A 106 -12.08 18.14 14.73
C ASN A 106 -11.81 18.67 16.15
N LYS A 107 -10.55 18.69 16.62
CA LYS A 107 -10.20 19.12 17.99
C LYS A 107 -9.04 20.12 18.10
N LEU A 108 -8.76 20.91 17.07
CA LEU A 108 -7.81 22.02 17.21
C LEU A 108 -8.56 23.37 17.19
N PRO A 109 -8.63 24.11 18.32
CA PRO A 109 -8.85 25.53 18.24
C PRO A 109 -7.63 26.14 17.54
N ALA A 110 -7.88 27.00 16.55
CA ALA A 110 -6.85 27.69 15.80
C ALA A 110 -5.90 28.44 16.73
N PHE A 111 -4.65 27.96 16.88
CA PHE A 111 -3.59 28.78 17.47
C PHE A 111 -2.20 28.46 16.90
N ASN A 112 -1.67 29.51 16.26
CA ASN A 112 -0.30 29.90 15.96
C ASN A 112 0.84 28.87 15.86
N LYS A 113 1.48 28.93 14.69
CA LYS A 113 2.81 28.39 14.38
C LYS A 113 3.85 28.88 15.40
N GLU A 114 4.30 28.01 16.29
CA GLU A 114 5.65 28.10 16.83
C GLU A 114 6.33 26.74 16.79
N LYS A 115 7.62 26.81 16.46
CA LYS A 115 8.53 25.71 16.19
C LYS A 115 8.81 24.93 17.47
N THR A 116 8.68 23.61 17.43
CA THR A 116 9.51 22.72 18.24
C THR A 116 9.77 21.42 17.50
N GLU A 117 11.05 21.16 17.33
CA GLU A 117 11.64 19.92 16.84
C GLU A 117 11.56 18.86 17.96
N THR A 118 11.14 17.64 17.63
CA THR A 118 11.74 16.35 18.04
C THR A 118 10.77 15.20 17.75
N GLY A 119 11.28 14.11 17.13
CA GLY A 119 10.67 12.78 17.28
C GLY A 119 10.19 12.08 16.01
N VAL A 120 11.15 11.49 15.28
CA VAL A 120 11.02 10.27 14.46
C VAL A 120 9.94 10.27 13.36
N ASN A 121 10.31 10.89 12.24
CA ASN A 121 9.59 10.82 10.96
C ASN A 121 9.65 9.41 10.35
N ASN A 122 8.51 8.73 10.25
CA ASN A 122 8.28 7.76 9.18
C ASN A 122 6.94 8.01 8.49
N GLN A 123 6.68 9.28 8.21
CA GLN A 123 5.59 9.72 7.35
C GLN A 123 6.11 9.72 5.91
N PHE A 124 5.47 8.93 5.03
CA PHE A 124 5.51 9.14 3.57
C PHE A 124 4.78 10.43 3.19
N PHE A 125 5.09 11.53 3.88
CA PHE A 125 4.91 12.85 3.32
C PHE A 125 6.01 12.95 2.27
N ILE A 126 5.67 12.66 1.01
CA ILE A 126 6.50 13.12 -0.10
C ILE A 126 6.57 14.63 0.14
N PRO A 127 7.75 15.20 0.47
CA PRO A 127 7.87 16.65 0.65
C PRO A 127 7.24 17.29 -0.57
N GLN A 128 6.37 18.29 -0.42
CA GLN A 128 5.73 18.93 -1.57
C GLN A 128 6.79 19.32 -2.63
N ASP A 129 8.00 19.66 -2.17
CA ASP A 129 9.19 19.89 -2.99
C ASP A 129 9.54 18.75 -3.95
N LYS A 130 9.42 17.47 -3.55
CA LYS A 130 9.73 16.33 -4.44
C LYS A 130 8.66 16.16 -5.52
N THR A 131 7.38 16.33 -5.18
CA THR A 131 6.29 16.24 -6.16
C THR A 131 6.39 17.39 -7.16
N GLN A 132 6.69 18.60 -6.70
CA GLN A 132 6.90 19.76 -7.57
C GLN A 132 8.12 19.57 -8.47
N ARG A 133 9.25 19.10 -7.93
CA ARG A 133 10.44 18.81 -8.73
C ARG A 133 10.20 17.77 -9.82
N ILE A 134 9.40 16.75 -9.52
CA ILE A 134 8.96 15.74 -10.51
C ILE A 134 8.10 16.41 -11.58
N LYS A 135 7.14 17.25 -11.21
CA LYS A 135 6.31 18.00 -12.17
C LYS A 135 7.17 18.87 -13.07
N ASP A 136 8.07 19.68 -12.50
CA ASP A 136 8.94 20.59 -13.23
C ASP A 136 9.83 19.84 -14.22
N THR A 137 10.42 18.71 -13.79
CA THR A 137 11.25 17.85 -14.64
C THR A 137 10.45 17.30 -15.82
N ILE A 138 9.19 16.88 -15.60
CA ILE A 138 8.32 16.42 -16.69
C ILE A 138 7.96 17.59 -17.63
N ILE A 139 7.60 18.75 -17.08
CA ILE A 139 7.19 19.93 -17.86
C ILE A 139 8.32 20.38 -18.79
N GLU A 140 9.56 20.40 -18.30
CA GLU A 140 10.72 20.82 -19.07
C GLU A 140 11.09 19.81 -20.16
N GLU A 141 11.06 18.51 -19.84
CA GLU A 141 11.64 17.51 -20.73
C GLU A 141 10.63 16.79 -21.65
N ILE A 142 9.31 16.84 -21.38
CA ILE A 142 8.30 16.08 -22.15
C ILE A 142 8.15 16.53 -23.60
N GLY A 143 8.28 17.84 -23.85
CA GLY A 143 8.15 18.46 -25.17
C GLY A 143 6.87 18.01 -25.89
N ARG A 144 6.98 17.62 -27.17
CA ARG A 144 5.83 17.25 -28.04
C ARG A 144 5.05 15.99 -27.61
N TYR A 145 5.57 15.18 -26.70
CA TYR A 145 4.96 13.92 -26.30
C TYR A 145 3.91 14.08 -25.18
N TRP A 146 3.60 15.32 -24.80
CA TRP A 146 2.60 15.62 -23.78
C TRP A 146 1.21 15.04 -24.12
N ARG A 147 0.83 14.98 -25.40
CA ARG A 147 -0.45 14.39 -25.83
C ARG A 147 -0.48 12.88 -25.60
N ASP A 148 0.61 12.20 -25.92
CA ASP A 148 0.72 10.76 -25.70
C ASP A 148 0.72 10.43 -24.21
N LEU A 149 1.38 11.26 -23.39
CA LEU A 149 1.28 11.16 -21.94
C LEU A 149 -0.17 11.35 -21.47
N ALA A 150 -0.86 12.39 -21.90
CA ALA A 150 -2.23 12.67 -21.48
C ALA A 150 -3.20 11.52 -21.82
N ARG A 151 -3.08 10.93 -23.02
CA ARG A 151 -3.85 9.75 -23.42
C ARG A 151 -3.55 8.56 -22.52
N ASN A 152 -2.28 8.33 -22.20
CA ASN A 152 -1.86 7.23 -21.31
C ASN A 152 -2.28 7.45 -19.85
N LEU A 153 -2.38 8.70 -19.40
CA LEU A 153 -2.95 9.10 -18.11
C LEU A 153 -4.48 9.02 -18.09
N LYS A 154 -5.11 8.52 -19.17
CA LYS A 154 -6.56 8.36 -19.33
C LYS A 154 -7.34 9.68 -19.19
N ILE A 155 -6.72 10.80 -19.57
CA ILE A 155 -7.41 12.07 -19.67
C ILE A 155 -8.30 12.04 -20.91
N ARG A 156 -9.52 12.59 -20.80
CA ARG A 156 -10.48 12.60 -21.92
C ARG A 156 -9.91 13.43 -23.08
N GLU A 157 -10.02 12.94 -24.32
CA GLU A 157 -9.50 13.63 -25.52
C GLU A 157 -10.06 15.05 -25.64
N ILE A 158 -11.33 15.28 -25.28
CA ILE A 158 -11.93 16.63 -25.26
C ILE A 158 -11.16 17.62 -24.37
N VAL A 159 -10.63 17.15 -23.22
CA VAL A 159 -9.83 17.99 -22.32
C VAL A 159 -8.45 18.24 -22.92
N ILE A 160 -7.90 17.28 -23.67
CA ILE A 160 -6.62 17.42 -24.37
C ILE A 160 -6.74 18.47 -25.48
N GLU A 161 -7.83 18.45 -26.25
CA GLU A 161 -8.12 19.45 -27.30
C GLU A 161 -8.36 20.86 -26.71
N ASP A 162 -9.08 20.94 -25.59
CA ASP A 162 -9.27 22.21 -24.87
C ASP A 162 -7.93 22.80 -24.40
N ILE A 163 -7.04 21.98 -23.82
CA ILE A 163 -5.71 22.41 -23.36
C ILE A 163 -4.83 22.79 -24.56
N ASP A 164 -4.93 22.05 -25.68
CA ASP A 164 -4.20 22.35 -26.91
C ASP A 164 -4.56 23.72 -27.49
N SER A 165 -5.84 24.10 -27.35
CA SER A 165 -6.41 25.35 -27.84
C SER A 165 -6.16 26.52 -26.89
N LYS A 166 -6.07 26.27 -25.58
CA LYS A 166 -5.86 27.31 -24.55
C LYS A 166 -4.43 27.82 -24.46
N HIS A 167 -3.45 26.93 -24.61
CA HIS A 167 -2.04 27.28 -24.44
C HIS A 167 -1.28 27.17 -25.76
N GLN A 168 -0.29 28.03 -26.00
CA GLN A 168 0.59 27.91 -27.17
C GLN A 168 1.94 27.26 -26.82
N ALA A 169 2.40 27.43 -25.58
CA ALA A 169 3.63 26.83 -25.07
C ALA A 169 3.43 25.35 -24.70
N LEU A 170 4.39 24.50 -25.09
CA LEU A 170 4.35 23.06 -24.80
C LEU A 170 4.49 22.76 -23.31
N SER A 171 5.28 23.58 -22.59
CA SER A 171 5.47 23.47 -21.14
C SER A 171 4.18 23.75 -20.37
N GLU A 172 3.43 24.77 -20.77
CA GLU A 172 2.15 25.10 -20.13
C GLU A 172 1.11 23.99 -20.35
N LYS A 173 1.06 23.39 -21.55
CA LYS A 173 0.18 22.24 -21.82
C LYS A 173 0.51 21.04 -20.94
N ALA A 174 1.80 20.74 -20.78
CA ALA A 174 2.26 19.68 -19.90
C ALA A 174 1.89 19.95 -18.44
N LYS A 175 2.04 21.21 -18.00
CA LYS A 175 1.67 21.63 -16.65
C LYS A 175 0.18 21.46 -16.39
N ASP A 176 -0.68 21.95 -17.27
CA ASP A 176 -2.14 21.86 -17.12
C ASP A 176 -2.64 20.41 -17.10
N ILE A 177 -2.04 19.55 -17.92
CA ILE A 177 -2.33 18.10 -17.92
C ILE A 177 -1.91 17.44 -16.61
N LEU A 178 -0.72 17.77 -16.13
CA LEU A 178 -0.23 17.23 -14.86
C LEU A 178 -1.12 17.72 -13.73
N ASP A 179 -1.44 19.01 -13.66
CA ASP A 179 -2.30 19.56 -12.61
C ASP A 179 -3.70 18.91 -12.65
N THR A 180 -4.30 18.77 -13.83
CA THR A 180 -5.56 18.01 -14.01
C THR A 180 -5.46 16.57 -13.53
N TYR A 181 -4.32 15.91 -13.77
CA TYR A 181 -4.06 14.56 -13.32
C TYR A 181 -3.91 14.51 -11.80
N PHE A 182 -3.07 15.36 -11.21
CA PHE A 182 -2.81 15.39 -9.77
C PHE A 182 -4.04 15.76 -8.95
N GLU A 183 -4.95 16.59 -9.48
CA GLU A 183 -6.24 16.89 -8.84
C GLU A 183 -7.16 15.66 -8.75
N ARG A 184 -7.10 14.76 -9.74
CA ARG A 184 -7.98 13.59 -9.83
C ARG A 184 -7.36 12.30 -9.29
N CYS A 185 -6.08 12.31 -8.96
CA CYS A 185 -5.34 11.10 -8.66
C CYS A 185 -5.39 10.66 -7.20
N ASP A 186 -5.32 9.34 -7.02
CA ASP A 186 -5.09 8.73 -5.73
C ASP A 186 -3.67 9.05 -5.24
N LYS A 187 -3.57 9.74 -4.08
CA LYS A 187 -2.31 10.14 -3.45
C LYS A 187 -1.32 8.98 -3.19
N GLN A 188 -1.79 7.73 -3.20
CA GLN A 188 -0.98 6.55 -3.00
C GLN A 188 -0.50 5.89 -4.31
N ARG A 189 -1.22 6.09 -5.43
CA ARG A 189 -0.97 5.39 -6.71
C ARG A 189 -0.56 6.30 -7.85
N TRP A 190 -0.67 7.62 -7.67
CA TRP A 190 -0.35 8.60 -8.71
C TRP A 190 1.05 8.39 -9.31
N PHE A 191 2.04 8.02 -8.50
CA PHE A 191 3.42 7.83 -8.95
C PHE A 191 3.54 6.60 -9.86
N TYR A 192 2.95 5.48 -9.48
CA TYR A 192 2.97 4.26 -10.28
C TYR A 192 2.29 4.47 -11.63
N THR A 193 1.09 5.06 -11.62
CA THR A 193 0.32 5.35 -12.83
C THR A 193 1.05 6.36 -13.73
N LEU A 194 1.74 7.35 -13.14
CA LEU A 194 2.55 8.31 -13.88
C LEU A 194 3.76 7.64 -14.54
N CYS A 195 4.50 6.80 -13.81
CA CYS A 195 5.60 6.01 -14.37
C CYS A 195 5.13 5.08 -15.49
N GLU A 196 4.01 4.39 -15.32
CA GLU A 196 3.42 3.53 -16.35
C GLU A 196 3.03 4.34 -17.59
N ALA A 197 2.43 5.52 -17.41
CA ALA A 197 2.04 6.38 -18.51
C ALA A 197 3.24 6.95 -19.28
N LEU A 198 4.32 7.31 -18.58
CA LEU A 198 5.58 7.78 -19.16
C LEU A 198 6.32 6.66 -19.93
N GLU A 199 6.29 5.44 -19.41
CA GLU A 199 6.85 4.28 -20.11
C GLU A 199 6.07 3.99 -21.40
N LYS A 200 4.74 4.10 -21.36
CA LYS A 200 3.87 3.97 -22.55
C LYS A 200 4.00 5.14 -23.51
N SER A 201 4.36 6.34 -23.05
CA SER A 201 4.60 7.52 -23.91
C SER A 201 5.98 7.53 -24.55
N ARG A 202 6.68 6.38 -24.57
CA ARG A 202 8.02 6.17 -25.16
C ARG A 202 9.13 7.03 -24.54
N ARG A 203 8.93 7.54 -23.32
CA ARG A 203 9.92 8.34 -22.58
C ARG A 203 10.40 7.61 -21.33
N LYS A 204 11.08 6.48 -21.54
CA LYS A 204 11.68 5.68 -20.44
C LYS A 204 12.80 6.42 -19.71
N ASP A 205 13.44 7.35 -20.41
CA ASP A 205 14.39 8.33 -19.89
C ASP A 205 13.76 9.19 -18.78
N LEU A 206 12.57 9.75 -19.01
CA LEU A 206 11.83 10.52 -18.01
C LEU A 206 11.43 9.67 -16.81
N CYS A 207 10.91 8.47 -17.09
CA CYS A 207 10.53 7.54 -16.03
C CYS A 207 11.72 7.24 -15.10
N ARG A 208 12.92 7.02 -15.65
CA ARG A 208 14.15 6.81 -14.87
C ARG A 208 14.55 8.06 -14.08
N SER A 209 14.52 9.23 -14.70
CA SER A 209 14.85 10.51 -14.05
C SER A 209 13.94 10.77 -12.83
N ILE A 210 12.64 10.57 -12.98
CA ILE A 210 11.65 10.75 -11.91
C ILE A 210 11.81 9.71 -10.80
N GLN A 211 12.12 8.46 -11.15
CA GLN A 211 12.43 7.42 -10.17
C GLN A 211 13.69 7.75 -9.37
N GLU A 212 14.74 8.29 -10.01
CA GLU A 212 15.94 8.76 -9.33
C GLU A 212 15.64 9.92 -8.38
N ILE A 213 14.85 10.91 -8.80
CA ILE A 213 14.41 12.03 -7.95
C ILE A 213 13.62 11.53 -6.72
N MET A 214 12.81 10.50 -6.90
CA MET A 214 12.01 9.92 -5.81
C MET A 214 12.88 9.14 -4.81
N VAL A 215 13.91 8.44 -5.29
CA VAL A 215 14.84 7.63 -4.48
C VAL A 215 15.93 8.49 -3.83
N MET A 216 16.30 9.63 -4.42
CA MET A 216 17.21 10.59 -3.80
C MET A 216 16.57 11.20 -2.54
N ASN A 217 17.16 10.88 -1.39
CA ASN A 217 17.01 11.68 -0.17
C ASN A 217 18.05 12.80 -0.23
N ILE A 218 17.59 14.00 -0.58
CA ILE A 218 18.29 15.25 -0.25
C ILE A 218 17.63 15.78 1.02
#